data_AF-A0A7S2AFX6-F1
#
_entry.id   AF-A0A7S2AFX6-F1
#
_cell.length_a   1.000
_cell.length_b   1.000
_cell.length_c   1.000
_cell.angle_alpha   90.00
_cell.angle_beta   90.00
_cell.angle_gamma   90.00
#
_symmetry.space_group_name_H-M   'P 1'
#
loop_
_entity.id
_entity.type
_entity.pdbx_description
1 polymer ?
#
loop_
_entity_poly.entity_id
_entity_poly.type
_entity_poly.pdbx_seq_one_letter_code
_entity_poly.pdbx_strand_id
1 'polypeptide(L)'
;NACYRYRYATHARETHKRAMTTRNRTNQFLRMREQALRYRRPFTTSSPAEEEDGDTERLLSGSNTSTHHAVSVSPIWMEMSEEVTSLIATIKEKTSQLGKAHARAMLVSFDDASNDEHAVEILTQEISRLFRKCEGLVKRLVKADGQSQGDADVKTRKNVQMSHALELQRLTTDFRKQQRRYLEECARRDGTGEAAAGTIAAIF
;
A
#
# COMPACT_ATOMS: atom_id res chain seq x y z
N ASN A 1 -53.87 7.01 37.91
CA ASN A 1 -52.64 6.37 38.43
C ASN A 1 -52.42 5.03 37.74
N ALA A 2 -51.55 4.98 36.73
CA ALA A 2 -50.73 3.82 36.35
C ALA A 2 -50.02 4.16 35.02
N CYS A 3 -48.79 4.63 35.16
CA CYS A 3 -47.91 5.04 34.08
C CYS A 3 -47.36 3.78 33.38
N TYR A 4 -47.54 3.71 32.06
CA TYR A 4 -46.84 2.79 31.17
C TYR A 4 -45.34 3.13 31.14
N ARG A 5 -44.51 2.29 31.76
CA ARG A 5 -43.09 2.14 31.41
C ARG A 5 -42.69 0.71 31.74
N TYR A 6 -42.19 -0.04 30.76
CA TYR A 6 -40.84 -0.62 30.86
C TYR A 6 -40.34 -1.17 29.52
N ARG A 7 -39.33 -0.47 29.01
CA ARG A 7 -38.12 -0.92 28.30
C ARG A 7 -38.23 -2.07 27.29
N TYR A 8 -38.18 -1.71 26.01
CA TYR A 8 -37.58 -2.56 25.00
C TYR A 8 -36.07 -2.63 25.23
N ALA A 9 -35.57 -3.78 25.68
CA ALA A 9 -34.15 -4.07 25.72
C ALA A 9 -33.66 -4.33 24.29
N THR A 10 -32.80 -3.44 23.78
CA THR A 10 -32.06 -3.65 22.53
C THR A 10 -30.98 -4.69 22.77
N HIS A 11 -31.22 -5.93 22.32
CA HIS A 11 -30.17 -6.94 22.24
C HIS A 11 -29.15 -6.56 21.15
N ALA A 12 -28.16 -5.74 21.51
CA ALA A 12 -26.93 -5.62 20.73
C ALA A 12 -26.21 -6.98 20.79
N ARG A 13 -26.20 -7.71 19.67
CA ARG A 13 -25.41 -8.94 19.54
C ARG A 13 -23.94 -8.57 19.44
N GLU A 14 -23.28 -8.56 20.58
CA GLU A 14 -21.82 -8.46 20.67
C GLU A 14 -21.21 -9.72 20.04
N THR A 15 -20.69 -9.59 18.82
CA THR A 15 -19.97 -10.67 18.15
C THR A 15 -18.58 -10.79 18.74
N HIS A 16 -18.47 -11.49 19.87
CA HIS A 16 -17.17 -11.93 20.38
C HIS A 16 -16.52 -12.83 19.33
N LYS A 17 -15.61 -12.27 18.52
CA LYS A 17 -14.66 -13.06 17.74
C LYS A 17 -13.93 -13.96 18.71
N ARG A 18 -14.24 -15.25 18.70
CA ARG A 18 -13.52 -16.27 19.48
C ARG A 18 -12.06 -16.20 19.07
N ALA A 19 -11.21 -15.65 19.93
CA ALA A 19 -9.77 -15.71 19.76
C ALA A 19 -9.38 -17.19 19.84
N MET A 20 -9.04 -17.79 18.70
CA MET A 20 -8.45 -19.12 18.67
C MET A 20 -7.12 -19.07 19.44
N THR A 21 -6.88 -20.03 20.33
CA THR A 21 -5.58 -20.17 21.00
C THR A 21 -4.51 -20.42 19.95
N THR A 22 -3.61 -19.46 19.73
CA THR A 22 -2.47 -19.61 18.82
C THR A 22 -1.19 -19.84 19.64
N ARG A 23 -0.27 -20.68 19.14
CA ARG A 23 1.03 -20.92 19.76
C ARG A 23 2.14 -20.72 18.73
N ASN A 24 3.03 -19.75 19.00
CA ASN A 24 4.21 -19.53 18.16
C ASN A 24 5.23 -20.67 18.37
N ARG A 25 5.55 -21.42 17.29
CA ARG A 25 6.54 -22.51 17.29
C ARG A 25 7.79 -22.19 16.49
N THR A 26 7.97 -20.95 16.04
CA THR A 26 9.08 -20.54 15.18
C THR A 26 10.43 -20.86 15.81
N ASN A 27 10.62 -20.57 17.10
CA ASN A 27 11.87 -20.89 17.81
C ASN A 27 12.15 -22.39 17.90
N GLN A 28 11.11 -23.21 18.10
CA GLN A 28 11.26 -24.68 18.13
C GLN A 28 11.65 -25.19 16.74
N PHE A 29 10.98 -24.70 15.69
CA PHE A 29 11.29 -25.03 14.31
C PHE A 29 12.73 -24.64 13.94
N LEU A 30 13.17 -23.42 14.30
CA LEU A 30 14.52 -22.94 14.01
C LEU A 30 15.58 -23.83 14.68
N ARG A 31 15.39 -24.21 15.95
CA ARG A 31 16.29 -25.14 16.65
C ARG A 31 16.35 -26.50 15.96
N MET A 32 15.19 -27.07 15.58
CA MET A 32 15.14 -28.36 14.89
C MET A 32 15.76 -28.29 13.48
N ARG A 33 15.54 -27.19 12.74
CA ARG A 33 16.17 -26.94 11.45
C ARG A 33 17.70 -26.84 11.59
N GLU A 34 18.19 -26.08 12.55
CA GLU A 34 19.63 -25.97 12.81
C GLU A 34 20.23 -27.31 13.22
N GLN A 35 19.55 -28.07 14.08
CA GLN A 35 19.95 -29.41 14.49
C GLN A 35 19.99 -30.37 13.28
N ALA A 36 18.98 -30.37 12.42
CA ALA A 36 18.93 -31.20 11.22
C ALA A 36 20.01 -30.83 10.20
N LEU A 37 20.35 -29.54 10.07
CA LEU A 37 21.47 -29.09 9.24
C LEU A 37 22.82 -29.54 9.81
N ARG A 38 22.96 -29.63 11.14
CA ARG A 38 24.15 -30.20 11.79
C ARG A 38 24.27 -31.71 11.54
N TYR A 39 23.17 -32.44 11.44
CA TYR A 39 23.14 -33.85 11.03
C TYR A 39 23.35 -34.07 9.52
N ARG A 40 23.16 -33.03 8.69
CA ARG A 40 23.46 -33.02 7.25
C ARG A 40 24.89 -32.57 6.93
N ARG A 41 25.81 -32.57 7.89
CA ARG A 41 27.24 -32.46 7.56
C ARG A 41 27.61 -33.69 6.70
N PRO A 42 28.25 -33.49 5.54
CA PRO A 42 28.83 -34.60 4.80
C PRO A 42 29.73 -35.37 5.76
N PHE A 43 29.55 -36.68 5.78
CA PHE A 43 30.44 -37.64 6.41
C PHE A 43 31.88 -37.29 6.03
N THR A 44 32.57 -36.55 6.89
CA THR A 44 33.97 -36.18 6.73
C THR A 44 34.71 -36.80 7.91
N THR A 45 35.19 -38.01 7.62
CA THR A 45 36.41 -38.63 8.13
C THR A 45 36.60 -38.67 9.66
N SER A 46 36.28 -39.84 10.22
CA SER A 46 37.09 -40.45 11.28
C SER A 46 37.26 -41.95 10.97
N SER A 47 37.98 -42.24 9.87
CA SER A 47 38.59 -43.54 9.66
C SER A 47 39.91 -43.34 8.92
N PRO A 48 41.06 -43.67 9.53
CA PRO A 48 42.34 -43.62 8.85
C PRO A 48 42.53 -44.92 8.08
N ALA A 49 42.07 -44.97 6.83
CA ALA A 49 42.47 -45.99 5.88
C ALA A 49 42.20 -45.46 4.46
N GLU A 50 43.30 -45.11 3.79
CA GLU A 50 43.60 -45.39 2.39
C GLU A 50 42.44 -45.30 1.38
N GLU A 51 42.48 -44.26 0.54
CA GLU A 51 42.65 -44.35 -0.92
C GLU A 51 42.28 -43.00 -1.55
N GLU A 52 43.24 -42.43 -2.29
CA GLU A 52 43.05 -41.24 -3.12
C GLU A 52 42.12 -41.58 -4.29
N ASP A 53 40.87 -41.14 -4.25
CA ASP A 53 40.01 -41.09 -5.44
C ASP A 53 39.52 -39.65 -5.67
N GLY A 54 40.25 -38.93 -6.52
CA GLY A 54 40.02 -37.52 -6.87
C GLY A 54 38.66 -37.24 -7.52
N ASP A 55 37.90 -38.27 -7.88
CA ASP A 55 36.56 -38.14 -8.45
C ASP A 55 35.50 -37.81 -7.38
N THR A 56 35.73 -38.20 -6.11
CA THR A 56 34.81 -37.86 -5.01
C THR A 56 34.86 -36.38 -4.62
N GLU A 57 36.03 -35.74 -4.72
CA GLU A 57 36.17 -34.31 -4.43
C GLU A 57 35.46 -33.44 -5.49
N ARG A 58 35.45 -33.91 -6.74
CA ARG A 58 34.80 -33.21 -7.87
C ARG A 58 33.27 -33.25 -7.80
N LEU A 59 32.70 -34.33 -7.24
CA LEU A 59 31.27 -34.46 -6.98
C LEU A 59 30.80 -33.61 -5.78
N LEU A 60 31.65 -33.45 -4.76
CA LEU A 60 31.38 -32.59 -3.60
C LEU A 60 31.60 -31.10 -3.91
N SER A 61 32.56 -30.76 -4.76
CA SER A 61 32.76 -29.41 -5.28
C SER A 61 31.65 -28.97 -6.25
N GLY A 62 30.93 -29.91 -6.87
CA GLY A 62 29.80 -29.61 -7.74
C GLY A 62 28.51 -29.19 -7.01
N SER A 63 28.42 -29.41 -5.69
CA SER A 63 27.18 -29.23 -4.93
C SER A 63 27.15 -27.98 -4.04
N ASN A 64 28.26 -27.27 -3.82
CA ASN A 64 28.40 -26.39 -2.67
C ASN A 64 28.99 -24.99 -2.93
N THR A 65 28.70 -24.31 -4.05
CA THR A 65 28.84 -22.83 -4.11
C THR A 65 27.83 -22.12 -4.99
N SER A 66 26.93 -22.85 -5.67
CA SER A 66 25.68 -22.26 -6.14
C SER A 66 24.71 -22.12 -4.97
N THR A 67 25.13 -21.40 -3.91
CA THR A 67 24.22 -20.46 -3.29
C THR A 67 23.82 -19.56 -4.45
N HIS A 68 22.80 -19.98 -5.19
CA HIS A 68 22.05 -19.11 -6.06
C HIS A 68 21.49 -18.05 -5.11
N HIS A 69 22.30 -17.05 -4.79
CA HIS A 69 21.92 -15.67 -4.96
C HIS A 69 21.60 -15.52 -6.46
N ALA A 70 20.59 -16.26 -6.94
CA ALA A 70 19.76 -15.78 -8.00
C ALA A 70 19.27 -14.47 -7.42
N VAL A 71 19.92 -13.39 -7.87
CA VAL A 71 19.34 -12.07 -7.80
C VAL A 71 18.01 -12.25 -8.48
N SER A 72 16.99 -12.56 -7.67
CA SER A 72 15.61 -12.68 -8.08
C SER A 72 15.28 -11.27 -8.51
N VAL A 73 15.51 -10.97 -9.79
CA VAL A 73 15.10 -9.71 -10.39
C VAL A 73 13.61 -9.64 -10.10
N SER A 74 13.24 -8.68 -9.25
CA SER A 74 11.85 -8.48 -8.87
C SER A 74 11.04 -8.38 -10.15
N PRO A 75 9.92 -9.10 -10.27
CA PRO A 75 9.11 -9.03 -11.47
C PRO A 75 8.78 -7.57 -11.81
N ILE A 76 8.72 -7.22 -13.09
CA ILE A 76 8.48 -5.84 -13.55
C ILE A 76 7.20 -5.25 -12.93
N TRP A 77 6.16 -6.07 -12.74
CA TRP A 77 4.93 -5.64 -12.08
C TRP A 77 5.12 -5.22 -10.61
N MET A 78 6.13 -5.79 -9.92
CA MET A 78 6.48 -5.43 -8.55
C MET A 78 7.13 -4.04 -8.53
N GLU A 79 8.08 -3.76 -9.43
CA GLU A 79 8.65 -2.41 -9.58
C GLU A 79 7.57 -1.36 -9.90
N MET A 80 6.61 -1.71 -10.76
CA MET A 80 5.45 -0.86 -11.03
C MET A 80 4.56 -0.65 -9.79
N SER A 81 4.41 -1.66 -8.94
CA SER A 81 3.64 -1.54 -7.69
C SER A 81 4.34 -0.62 -6.67
N GLU A 82 5.67 -0.64 -6.65
CA GLU A 82 6.48 0.27 -5.85
C GLU A 82 6.34 1.72 -6.35
N GLU A 83 6.35 1.93 -7.68
CA GLU A 83 6.10 3.24 -8.28
C GLU A 83 4.71 3.78 -7.90
N VAL A 84 3.67 2.93 -7.96
CA VAL A 84 2.31 3.31 -7.52
C VAL A 84 2.30 3.69 -6.04
N THR A 85 2.97 2.91 -5.20
CA THR A 85 3.05 3.18 -3.75
C THR A 85 3.75 4.51 -3.47
N SER A 86 4.84 4.80 -4.20
CA SER A 86 5.53 6.09 -4.13
C SER A 86 4.63 7.25 -4.54
N LEU A 87 3.88 7.12 -5.64
CA LEU A 87 2.93 8.17 -6.06
C LEU A 87 1.82 8.40 -5.05
N ILE A 88 1.27 7.32 -4.46
CA ILE A 88 0.28 7.41 -3.39
C ILE A 88 0.83 8.18 -2.19
N ALA A 89 2.09 7.94 -1.80
CA ALA A 89 2.74 8.69 -0.73
C ALA A 89 2.86 10.19 -1.07
N THR A 90 3.30 10.53 -2.29
CA THR A 90 3.36 11.91 -2.77
C THR A 90 1.99 12.59 -2.79
N ILE A 91 0.94 11.88 -3.23
CA ILE A 91 -0.44 12.39 -3.22
C ILE A 91 -0.87 12.73 -1.79
N LYS A 92 -0.59 11.85 -0.81
CA LYS A 92 -0.93 12.09 0.60
C LYS A 92 -0.20 13.31 1.15
N GLU A 93 1.08 13.45 0.84
CA GLU A 93 1.88 14.60 1.27
C GLU A 93 1.33 15.91 0.68
N LYS A 94 1.14 15.97 -0.64
CA LYS A 94 0.60 17.14 -1.34
C LYS A 94 -0.81 17.49 -0.86
N THR A 95 -1.65 16.50 -0.60
CA THR A 95 -3.00 16.71 -0.02
C THR A 95 -2.91 17.31 1.39
N SER A 96 -1.93 16.92 2.20
CA SER A 96 -1.68 17.54 3.51
C SER A 96 -1.20 18.99 3.37
N GLN A 97 -0.30 19.27 2.42
CA GLN A 97 0.17 20.63 2.12
C GLN A 97 -0.99 21.52 1.66
N LEU A 98 -1.85 21.01 0.78
CA LEU A 98 -3.07 21.69 0.36
C LEU A 98 -3.99 22.00 1.53
N GLY A 99 -4.16 21.07 2.48
CA GLY A 99 -4.95 21.31 3.70
C GLY A 99 -4.41 22.48 4.55
N LYS A 100 -3.07 22.65 4.59
CA LYS A 100 -2.44 23.79 5.26
C LYS A 100 -2.65 25.10 4.47
N ALA A 101 -2.50 25.06 3.15
CA ALA A 101 -2.76 26.21 2.28
C ALA A 101 -4.22 26.68 2.40
N HIS A 102 -5.18 25.75 2.40
CA HIS A 102 -6.60 26.04 2.67
C HIS A 102 -6.79 26.76 4.00
N ALA A 103 -6.13 26.29 5.07
CA ALA A 103 -6.22 26.93 6.38
C ALA A 103 -5.67 28.37 6.39
N ARG A 104 -4.57 28.62 5.66
CA ARG A 104 -3.99 29.97 5.54
C ARG A 104 -4.84 30.90 4.68
N ALA A 105 -5.31 30.43 3.52
CA ALA A 105 -6.21 31.19 2.64
C ALA A 105 -7.53 31.57 3.34
N MET A 106 -7.96 30.78 4.32
CA MET A 106 -9.14 31.07 5.15
C MET A 106 -8.90 32.11 6.26
N LEU A 107 -7.65 32.54 6.50
CA LEU A 107 -7.37 33.61 7.45
C LEU A 107 -7.73 34.97 6.82
N VAL A 108 -8.24 35.87 7.65
CA VAL A 108 -8.55 37.25 7.25
C VAL A 108 -7.23 38.03 7.19
N SER A 109 -6.45 37.83 6.12
CA SER A 109 -5.23 38.57 5.83
C SER A 109 -5.41 39.40 4.56
N PHE A 110 -5.22 40.71 4.67
CA PHE A 110 -5.50 41.67 3.59
C PHE A 110 -4.44 41.73 2.46
N ASP A 111 -3.21 41.22 2.68
CA ASP A 111 -2.11 41.33 1.71
C ASP A 111 -1.71 39.98 1.08
N ASP A 112 -1.75 38.88 1.86
CA ASP A 112 -1.27 37.56 1.41
C ASP A 112 -2.35 36.66 0.76
N ALA A 113 -3.62 37.06 0.78
CA ALA A 113 -4.74 36.19 0.35
C ALA A 113 -4.63 35.73 -1.11
N SER A 114 -4.19 36.63 -2.02
CA SER A 114 -4.04 36.30 -3.44
C SER A 114 -2.94 35.27 -3.70
N ASN A 115 -1.85 35.31 -2.93
CA ASN A 115 -0.73 34.39 -3.08
C ASN A 115 -1.09 32.99 -2.54
N ASP A 116 -1.80 32.91 -1.41
CA ASP A 116 -2.26 31.64 -0.86
C ASP A 116 -3.34 30.99 -1.74
N GLU A 117 -4.24 31.77 -2.35
CA GLU A 117 -5.24 31.25 -3.30
C GLU A 117 -4.59 30.69 -4.57
N HIS A 118 -3.58 31.38 -5.11
CA HIS A 118 -2.80 30.86 -6.23
C HIS A 118 -2.06 29.55 -5.88
N ALA A 119 -1.49 29.47 -4.67
CA ALA A 119 -0.86 28.25 -4.18
C ALA A 119 -1.86 27.09 -4.06
N VAL A 120 -3.09 27.35 -3.63
CA VAL A 120 -4.19 26.37 -3.60
C VAL A 120 -4.51 25.85 -4.99
N GLU A 121 -4.59 26.73 -6.00
CA GLU A 121 -4.87 26.32 -7.38
C GLU A 121 -3.77 25.42 -7.94
N ILE A 122 -2.49 25.81 -7.79
CA ILE A 122 -1.34 25.03 -8.26
C ILE A 122 -1.33 23.64 -7.62
N LEU A 123 -1.46 23.56 -6.29
CA LEU A 123 -1.47 22.29 -5.57
C LEU A 123 -2.65 21.41 -5.99
N THR A 124 -3.82 22.00 -6.22
CA THR A 124 -5.01 21.29 -6.68
C THR A 124 -4.76 20.66 -8.06
N GLN A 125 -4.23 21.42 -9.01
CA GLN A 125 -3.91 20.91 -10.35
C GLN A 125 -2.81 19.83 -10.32
N GLU A 126 -1.77 20.01 -9.50
CA GLU A 126 -0.69 19.04 -9.33
C GLU A 126 -1.23 17.72 -8.78
N ILE A 127 -2.02 17.76 -7.71
CA ILE A 127 -2.65 16.58 -7.12
C ILE A 127 -3.52 15.85 -8.14
N SER A 128 -4.33 16.56 -8.93
CA SER A 128 -5.15 15.96 -9.97
C SER A 128 -4.34 15.28 -11.08
N ARG A 129 -3.19 15.85 -11.46
CA ARG A 129 -2.26 15.20 -12.40
C ARG A 129 -1.67 13.93 -11.80
N LEU A 130 -1.30 13.95 -10.51
CA LEU A 130 -0.79 12.76 -9.80
C LEU A 130 -1.84 11.65 -9.73
N PHE A 131 -3.10 11.97 -9.45
CA PHE A 131 -4.20 10.99 -9.47
C PHE A 131 -4.35 10.31 -10.83
N ARG A 132 -4.36 11.08 -11.93
CA ARG A 132 -4.44 10.53 -13.30
C ARG A 132 -3.22 9.67 -13.65
N LYS A 133 -2.01 10.09 -13.25
CA LYS A 133 -0.78 9.31 -13.43
C LYS A 133 -0.87 7.98 -12.69
N CYS A 134 -1.29 8.00 -11.42
CA CYS A 134 -1.44 6.81 -10.59
C CYS A 134 -2.49 5.85 -11.17
N GLU A 135 -3.63 6.37 -11.63
CA GLU A 135 -4.68 5.57 -12.29
C GLU A 135 -4.15 4.88 -13.56
N GLY A 136 -3.37 5.59 -14.38
CA GLY A 136 -2.75 5.05 -15.57
C GLY A 136 -1.79 3.89 -15.26
N LEU A 137 -0.99 4.01 -14.20
CA LEU A 137 -0.09 2.94 -13.76
C LEU A 137 -0.84 1.73 -13.20
N VAL A 138 -1.85 1.94 -12.36
CA VAL A 138 -2.70 0.87 -11.82
C VAL A 138 -3.38 0.09 -12.95
N LYS A 139 -3.86 0.77 -14.00
CA LYS A 139 -4.42 0.10 -15.20
C LYS A 139 -3.37 -0.69 -15.97
N ARG A 140 -2.12 -0.21 -16.03
CA ARG A 140 -1.01 -0.88 -16.73
C ARG A 140 -0.53 -2.14 -15.99
N LEU A 141 -0.65 -2.17 -14.67
CA LEU A 141 -0.22 -3.30 -13.82
C LEU A 141 -0.88 -4.65 -14.20
N VAL A 142 -2.06 -4.61 -14.83
CA VAL A 142 -2.74 -5.80 -15.38
C VAL A 142 -2.16 -6.27 -16.70
N LYS A 143 -1.66 -5.32 -17.51
CA LYS A 143 -1.21 -5.54 -18.89
C LYS A 143 0.30 -5.81 -18.99
N ALA A 144 1.05 -5.61 -17.91
CA ALA A 144 2.51 -5.61 -17.92
C ALA A 144 3.15 -6.96 -18.23
N ASP A 145 2.46 -8.09 -18.00
CA ASP A 145 2.99 -9.43 -18.28
C ASP A 145 2.08 -10.23 -19.21
N GLY A 146 2.57 -10.47 -20.43
CA GLY A 146 1.97 -11.35 -21.41
C GLY A 146 2.15 -12.83 -21.03
N GLN A 147 1.02 -13.53 -20.88
CA GLN A 147 0.77 -14.98 -21.05
C GLN A 147 1.69 -16.06 -20.42
N SER A 148 2.83 -15.73 -19.80
CA SER A 148 3.87 -16.73 -19.41
C SER A 148 4.11 -16.85 -17.89
N GLN A 149 3.08 -16.64 -17.07
CA GLN A 149 3.16 -16.75 -15.60
C GLN A 149 2.00 -17.57 -15.07
N GLY A 150 2.23 -18.38 -14.02
CA GLY A 150 1.23 -19.29 -13.47
C GLY A 150 -0.01 -18.58 -12.90
N ASP A 151 -1.12 -19.32 -12.75
CA ASP A 151 -2.40 -18.79 -12.24
C ASP A 151 -2.27 -18.06 -10.87
N ALA A 152 -1.31 -18.47 -10.04
CA ALA A 152 -1.01 -17.83 -8.75
C ALA A 152 -0.47 -16.39 -8.89
N ASP A 153 0.42 -16.13 -9.86
CA ASP A 153 1.00 -14.80 -10.05
C ASP A 153 -0.03 -13.83 -10.63
N VAL A 154 -0.89 -14.33 -11.52
CA VAL A 154 -2.02 -13.56 -12.05
C VAL A 154 -2.96 -13.11 -10.92
N LYS A 155 -3.28 -14.01 -9.99
CA LYS A 155 -4.12 -13.71 -8.82
C LYS A 155 -3.46 -12.68 -7.91
N THR A 156 -2.17 -12.84 -7.61
CA THR A 156 -1.41 -11.90 -6.79
C THR A 156 -1.41 -10.50 -7.40
N ARG A 157 -1.15 -10.37 -8.71
CA ARG A 157 -1.21 -9.08 -9.43
C ARG A 157 -2.59 -8.43 -9.35
N LYS A 158 -3.66 -9.19 -9.57
CA LYS A 158 -5.04 -8.68 -9.45
C LYS A 158 -5.32 -8.18 -8.03
N ASN A 159 -4.89 -8.90 -7.00
CA ASN A 159 -5.08 -8.48 -5.62
C ASN A 159 -4.32 -7.18 -5.30
N VAL A 160 -3.07 -7.06 -5.76
CA VAL A 160 -2.26 -5.84 -5.61
C VAL A 160 -2.91 -4.67 -6.34
N GLN A 161 -3.34 -4.87 -7.59
CA GLN A 161 -4.07 -3.87 -8.35
C GLN A 161 -5.34 -3.41 -7.63
N MET A 162 -6.16 -4.35 -7.15
CA MET A 162 -7.39 -4.03 -6.42
C MET A 162 -7.09 -3.25 -5.14
N SER A 163 -6.05 -3.64 -4.40
CA SER A 163 -5.65 -2.92 -3.18
C SER A 163 -5.25 -1.48 -3.50
N HIS A 164 -4.45 -1.26 -4.54
CA HIS A 164 -4.08 0.10 -4.96
C HIS A 164 -5.27 0.90 -5.48
N ALA A 165 -6.17 0.28 -6.26
CA ALA A 165 -7.36 0.94 -6.78
C ALA A 165 -8.29 1.41 -5.65
N LEU A 166 -8.50 0.59 -4.62
CA LEU A 166 -9.30 0.94 -3.45
C LEU A 166 -8.66 2.08 -2.65
N GLU A 167 -7.34 2.03 -2.46
CA GLU A 167 -6.62 3.11 -1.79
C GLU A 167 -6.72 4.43 -2.57
N LEU A 168 -6.52 4.38 -3.89
CA LEU A 168 -6.65 5.54 -4.78
C LEU A 168 -8.06 6.12 -4.75
N GLN A 169 -9.09 5.27 -4.82
CA GLN A 169 -10.49 5.69 -4.74
C GLN A 169 -10.81 6.39 -3.42
N ARG A 170 -10.30 5.88 -2.29
CA ARG A 170 -10.43 6.51 -0.99
C ARG A 170 -9.81 7.91 -1.00
N LEU A 171 -8.56 8.02 -1.46
CA LEU A 171 -7.85 9.31 -1.53
C LEU A 171 -8.56 10.31 -2.43
N THR A 172 -9.05 9.90 -3.59
CA THR A 172 -9.84 10.75 -4.48
C THR A 172 -11.13 11.23 -3.79
N THR A 173 -11.80 10.35 -3.06
CA THR A 173 -13.03 10.71 -2.33
C THR A 173 -12.75 11.73 -1.23
N ASP A 174 -11.70 11.50 -0.44
CA ASP A 174 -11.31 12.39 0.65
C ASP A 174 -10.85 13.76 0.10
N PHE A 175 -10.10 13.78 -1.00
CA PHE A 175 -9.70 15.00 -1.70
C PHE A 175 -10.92 15.81 -2.19
N ARG A 176 -11.88 15.16 -2.84
CA ARG A 176 -13.10 15.83 -3.31
C ARG A 176 -13.92 16.42 -2.16
N LYS A 177 -13.98 15.74 -1.02
CA LYS A 177 -14.62 16.26 0.21
C LYS A 177 -13.87 17.48 0.76
N GLN A 178 -12.54 17.41 0.82
CA GLN A 178 -11.69 18.52 1.29
C GLN A 178 -11.88 19.76 0.41
N GLN A 179 -11.88 19.59 -0.91
CA GLN A 179 -12.10 20.67 -1.88
C GLN A 179 -13.50 21.26 -1.77
N ARG A 180 -14.52 20.41 -1.67
CA ARG A 180 -15.91 20.87 -1.51
C ARG A 180 -16.07 21.74 -0.27
N ARG A 181 -15.56 21.27 0.87
CA ARG A 181 -15.62 22.01 2.13
C ARG A 181 -14.92 23.36 2.03
N TYR A 182 -13.77 23.43 1.36
CA TYR A 182 -13.05 24.67 1.14
C TYR A 182 -13.88 25.66 0.31
N LEU A 183 -14.41 25.21 -0.83
CA LEU A 183 -15.23 26.06 -1.70
C LEU A 183 -16.55 26.52 -1.08
N GLU A 184 -17.22 25.66 -0.31
CA GLU A 184 -18.42 26.03 0.46
C GLU A 184 -18.11 27.16 1.46
N GLU A 185 -16.95 27.11 2.10
CA GLU A 185 -16.53 28.10 3.08
C GLU A 185 -16.06 29.42 2.43
N CYS A 186 -15.41 29.36 1.26
CA CYS A 186 -15.13 30.55 0.44
C CYS A 186 -16.44 31.21 -0.03
N ALA A 187 -17.36 30.43 -0.59
CA ALA A 187 -18.67 30.92 -1.04
C ALA A 187 -19.48 31.57 0.09
N ARG A 188 -19.39 31.04 1.32
CA ARG A 188 -20.01 31.62 2.52
C ARG A 188 -19.42 33.00 2.87
N ARG A 189 -18.12 33.24 2.61
CA ARG A 189 -17.47 34.54 2.83
C ARG A 189 -17.82 35.54 1.73
N ASP A 190 -17.81 35.09 0.47
CA ASP A 190 -17.94 35.96 -0.69
C ASP A 190 -19.40 36.24 -1.10
N GLY A 191 -20.37 35.52 -0.50
CA GLY A 191 -21.79 35.64 -0.82
C GLY A 191 -22.21 34.97 -2.14
N THR A 192 -21.28 34.37 -2.87
CA THR A 192 -21.47 33.65 -4.14
C THR A 192 -21.66 32.15 -3.91
N GLY A 193 -22.84 31.77 -3.39
CA GLY A 193 -23.15 30.40 -2.93
C GLY A 193 -23.20 29.27 -3.98
N GLU A 194 -23.18 29.53 -5.28
CA GLU A 194 -23.72 28.56 -6.26
C GLU A 194 -22.76 28.10 -7.37
N ALA A 195 -21.69 28.85 -7.69
CA ALA A 195 -20.83 28.54 -8.83
C ALA A 195 -19.69 27.53 -8.55
N ALA A 196 -19.27 27.38 -7.29
CA ALA A 196 -18.03 26.67 -6.96
C ALA A 196 -18.16 25.12 -6.98
N ALA A 197 -19.38 24.59 -6.80
CA ALA A 197 -19.62 23.14 -6.80
C ALA A 197 -19.40 22.47 -8.18
N GLY A 198 -19.60 23.21 -9.27
CA GLY A 198 -19.45 22.71 -10.65
C GLY A 198 -18.01 22.41 -11.06
N THR A 199 -17.05 23.20 -10.57
CA THR A 199 -15.64 23.13 -11.01
C THR A 199 -14.92 21.88 -10.47
N ILE A 200 -15.27 21.40 -9.27
CA ILE A 200 -14.70 20.16 -8.69
C ILE A 200 -15.14 18.91 -9.46
N ALA A 201 -16.33 18.94 -10.06
CA ALA A 201 -16.82 17.83 -10.89
C ALA A 201 -16.01 17.68 -12.18
N ALA A 202 -15.48 18.79 -12.73
CA ALA A 202 -14.73 18.80 -13.99
C ALA A 202 -13.26 18.35 -13.86
N ILE A 203 -12.74 18.23 -12.64
CA ILE A 203 -11.32 17.92 -12.39
C ILE A 203 -11.05 16.40 -12.32
N PHE A 204 -12.09 15.56 -12.22
CA PHE A 204 -11.98 14.08 -12.25
C PHE A 204 -12.85 13.47 -13.34
#